data_AF-A0A7Z1DSC5-F1
#
_entry.id   AF-A0A7Z1DSC5-F1
#
_cell.length_a   1.000
_cell.length_b   1.000
_cell.length_c   1.000
_cell.angle_alpha   90.00
_cell.angle_beta   90.00
_cell.angle_gamma   90.00
#
_symmetry.space_group_name_H-M   'P 1'
#
loop_
_entity.id
_entity.type
_entity.pdbx_description
1 polymer ?
#
loop_
_entity_poly.entity_id
_entity_poly.type
_entity_poly.pdbx_seq_one_letter_code
_entity_poly.pdbx_strand_id
1 'polypeptide(L)' 'MELLFYTTSNCHLCELAEALLVNTPMPEPIPVDVVDIAQSEELVERYGTRIPVLRRSDTGAELGWPFTRDQLLTFLQ' A
#
# COMPACT_ATOMS: atom_id res chain seq x y z
N MET A 1 -10.62 -3.97 9.72
CA MET A 1 -9.70 -2.96 9.14
C MET A 1 -9.43 -3.39 7.70
N GLU A 2 -9.37 -2.46 6.77
CA GLU A 2 -9.10 -2.73 5.35
C GLU A 2 -8.03 -1.77 4.85
N LEU A 3 -7.21 -2.25 3.93
CA LEU A 3 -6.11 -1.50 3.34
C LEU A 3 -6.35 -1.28 1.84
N LEU A 4 -6.05 -0.09 1.38
CA LEU A 4 -5.93 0.24 -0.04
C LEU A 4 -4.45 0.26 -0.39
N PHE A 5 -4.06 -0.52 -1.39
CA PHE A 5 -2.71 -0.54 -1.94
C PHE A 5 -2.71 0.16 -3.30
N TYR A 6 -2.27 1.42 -3.30
CA TYR A 6 -2.13 2.22 -4.51
C TYR A 6 -0.85 1.83 -5.26
N THR A 7 -1.04 1.33 -6.47
CA THR A 7 0.01 0.79 -7.33
C THR A 7 -0.21 1.22 -8.78
N THR A 8 0.69 0.85 -9.67
CA THR A 8 0.42 0.84 -11.11
C THR A 8 1.14 -0.33 -11.78
N SER A 9 0.72 -0.65 -12.99
CA SER A 9 1.34 -1.70 -13.79
C SER A 9 2.82 -1.42 -14.06
N ASN A 10 3.64 -2.47 -14.13
CA ASN A 10 5.06 -2.40 -14.50
C ASN A 10 5.93 -1.58 -13.51
N CYS A 11 5.56 -1.60 -12.22
CA CYS A 11 6.23 -0.89 -11.13
C CYS A 11 7.02 -1.85 -10.23
N HIS A 12 8.36 -1.85 -10.38
CA HIS A 12 9.22 -2.72 -9.57
C HIS A 12 9.13 -2.42 -8.06
N LEU A 13 8.99 -1.15 -7.67
CA LEU A 13 8.84 -0.78 -6.27
C LEU A 13 7.56 -1.38 -5.67
N CYS A 14 6.50 -1.45 -6.47
CA CYS A 14 5.21 -2.01 -6.09
C CYS A 14 5.30 -3.52 -5.86
N GLU A 15 6.04 -4.25 -6.70
CA GLU A 15 6.36 -5.66 -6.49
C GLU A 15 7.11 -5.89 -5.17
N LEU A 16 8.07 -5.02 -4.83
CA LEU A 16 8.82 -5.11 -3.56
C LEU A 16 7.92 -4.86 -2.34
N ALA A 17 7.04 -3.87 -2.41
CA ALA A 17 6.09 -3.57 -1.34
C ALA A 17 5.04 -4.68 -1.16
N GLU A 18 4.52 -5.24 -2.26
CA GLU A 18 3.61 -6.38 -2.24
C GLU A 18 4.29 -7.62 -1.64
N ALA A 19 5.52 -7.91 -2.05
CA ALA A 19 6.30 -8.99 -1.45
C ALA A 19 6.48 -8.78 0.06
N LEU A 20 6.71 -7.55 0.52
CA LEU A 20 6.82 -7.26 1.95
C LEU A 20 5.50 -7.52 2.68
N LEU A 21 4.37 -7.14 2.10
CA LEU A 21 3.03 -7.39 2.64
C LEU A 21 2.74 -8.89 2.76
N VAL A 22 2.94 -9.65 1.68
CA VAL A 22 2.70 -11.10 1.64
C VAL A 22 3.61 -11.85 2.62
N ASN A 23 4.87 -11.43 2.75
CA ASN A 23 5.84 -12.08 3.64
C ASN A 23 5.74 -11.63 5.10
N THR A 24 4.87 -10.68 5.43
CA THR A 24 4.69 -10.21 6.81
C THR A 24 3.57 -11.02 7.47
N PRO A 25 3.89 -11.90 8.43
CA PRO A 25 2.86 -12.67 9.12
C PRO A 25 2.02 -11.73 9.98
N MET A 26 0.71 -11.72 9.72
CA MET A 26 -0.27 -10.96 10.50
C MET A 26 -1.09 -11.92 11.37
N PRO A 27 -1.44 -11.53 12.61
CA PRO A 27 -2.25 -12.36 13.50
C PRO A 27 -3.67 -12.59 12.95
N GLU A 28 -4.19 -11.63 12.20
CA GLU A 28 -5.48 -11.71 11.52
C GLU A 28 -5.31 -11.35 10.04
N PRO A 29 -6.05 -12.01 9.12
CA PRO A 29 -6.04 -11.64 7.72
C PRO A 29 -6.65 -10.25 7.55
N ILE A 30 -5.89 -9.34 6.95
CA ILE A 30 -6.35 -7.99 6.61
C ILE A 30 -6.70 -7.96 5.13
N PRO A 31 -7.94 -7.60 4.74
CA PRO A 31 -8.28 -7.39 3.34
C PRO A 31 -7.47 -6.21 2.78
N VAL A 32 -6.87 -6.45 1.61
CA VAL A 32 -6.09 -5.45 0.88
C VAL A 32 -6.66 -5.32 -0.52
N ASP A 33 -7.22 -4.15 -0.81
CA ASP A 33 -7.71 -3.80 -2.13
C ASP A 33 -6.63 -3.10 -2.92
N VAL A 34 -6.28 -3.68 -4.07
CA VAL A 34 -5.28 -3.12 -4.98
C VAL A 34 -5.95 -2.12 -5.91
N VAL A 35 -5.46 -0.89 -5.91
CA VAL A 35 -6.00 0.20 -6.73
C VAL A 35 -4.93 0.64 -7.73
N ASP A 36 -5.20 0.44 -9.03
CA ASP A 36 -4.35 0.97 -10.08
C ASP A 36 -4.63 2.46 -10.27
N ILE A 37 -3.68 3.29 -9.88
CA ILE A 37 -3.82 4.74 -9.96
C ILE A 37 -3.94 5.22 -11.41
N ALA A 38 -3.43 4.46 -12.40
CA ALA A 38 -3.50 4.83 -13.81
C ALA A 38 -4.93 4.90 -14.36
N GLN A 39 -5.92 4.38 -13.62
CA GLN A 39 -7.33 4.45 -13.98
C GLN A 39 -8.00 5.79 -13.59
N SER A 40 -7.30 6.68 -12.87
CA SER A 40 -7.85 7.96 -12.41
C SER A 40 -6.80 9.06 -12.42
N GLU A 41 -7.05 10.14 -13.18
CA GLU A 41 -6.17 11.31 -13.23
C GLU A 41 -5.93 11.92 -11.85
N GLU A 42 -6.95 11.96 -10.98
CA GLU A 42 -6.82 12.45 -9.60
C GLU A 42 -5.83 11.60 -8.78
N LEU A 43 -5.88 10.27 -8.93
CA LEU A 43 -4.98 9.36 -8.24
C LEU A 43 -3.55 9.46 -8.81
N VAL A 44 -3.41 9.66 -10.11
CA VAL A 44 -2.10 9.91 -10.75
C VAL A 44 -1.49 11.21 -10.23
N GLU A 45 -2.25 12.30 -10.15
CA GLU A 45 -1.76 13.57 -9.61
C GLU A 45 -1.34 13.44 -8.13
N ARG A 46 -2.11 12.70 -7.33
CA ARG A 46 -1.84 12.53 -5.89
C ARG A 46 -0.69 11.57 -5.60
N TYR A 47 -0.61 10.44 -6.31
CA TYR A 47 0.27 9.32 -5.95
C TYR A 47 1.31 8.97 -7.01
N GLY A 48 1.28 9.54 -8.21
CA GLY A 48 2.14 9.14 -9.33
C GLY A 48 3.63 9.13 -9.04
N THR A 49 4.10 9.94 -8.09
CA THR A 49 5.51 9.98 -7.63
C THR A 49 5.75 9.31 -6.28
N ARG A 50 4.70 8.85 -5.61
CA ARG A 50 4.71 8.28 -4.25
C ARG A 50 4.43 6.78 -4.23
N ILE A 51 3.87 6.21 -5.30
CA ILE A 51 3.57 4.78 -5.35
C ILE A 51 4.84 3.93 -5.18
N PRO A 52 4.76 2.80 -4.46
CA PRO A 52 3.56 2.24 -3.85
C PRO A 52 3.17 2.90 -2.50
N VAL A 53 1.86 3.03 -2.24
CA VAL A 53 1.32 3.60 -0.99
C VAL A 53 0.25 2.68 -0.41
N LEU A 54 0.36 2.37 0.87
CA LEU A 54 -0.71 1.75 1.65
C LEU A 54 -1.53 2.81 2.33
N ARG A 55 -2.86 2.68 2.28
CA ARG A 55 -3.78 3.57 2.99
C ARG A 55 -4.78 2.76 3.79
N ARG A 56 -4.97 3.15 5.04
CA ARG A 56 -5.98 2.58 5.93
C ARG A 56 -7.35 3.15 5.61
N SER A 57 -8.35 2.30 5.39
CA SER A 57 -9.73 2.77 5.13
C SER A 57 -10.43 3.30 6.39
N ASP A 58 -10.01 2.86 7.58
CA ASP A 58 -10.61 3.26 8.86
C ASP A 58 -10.15 4.64 9.36
N THR A 59 -8.87 4.98 9.16
CA THR A 59 -8.24 6.21 9.67
C THR A 59 -7.83 7.17 8.57
N GLY A 60 -7.74 6.69 7.32
CA GLY A 60 -7.17 7.45 6.21
C GLY A 60 -5.65 7.61 6.29
N ALA A 61 -4.97 7.00 7.27
CA ALA A 61 -3.53 7.05 7.41
C ALA A 61 -2.83 6.40 6.20
N GLU A 62 -1.71 6.98 5.79
CA GLU A 62 -0.92 6.51 4.64
C GLU A 62 0.47 6.06 5.09
N LEU A 63 0.94 4.96 4.51
CA LEU A 63 2.31 4.48 4.58
C LEU A 63 2.87 4.40 3.17
N GLY A 64 3.72 5.37 2.82
CA GLY A 64 4.41 5.42 1.53
C GLY A 64 5.70 4.62 1.55
N TRP A 65 6.05 4.04 0.41
CA TRP A 65 7.34 3.39 0.21
C TRP A 65 8.50 4.40 0.23
N PRO A 66 9.71 4.01 0.70
CA PRO A 66 10.08 2.72 1.28
C PRO A 66 9.67 2.58 2.75
N PHE A 67 9.23 1.38 3.14
CA PHE A 67 8.96 1.03 4.53
C PHE A 67 9.49 -0.36 4.87
N THR A 68 9.79 -0.55 6.16
CA THR A 68 10.26 -1.82 6.73
C THR A 68 9.09 -2.65 7.26
N ARG A 69 9.35 -3.92 7.57
CA ARG A 69 8.37 -4.80 8.24
C ARG A 69 7.90 -4.23 9.57
N ASP A 70 8.79 -3.71 10.41
CA ASP A 70 8.41 -3.11 11.69
C ASP A 70 7.53 -1.87 11.52
N GLN A 71 7.82 -1.02 10.51
CA GLN A 71 6.97 0.12 10.18
C GLN A 71 5.59 -0.32 9.68
N LEU A 72 5.53 -1.37 8.85
CA LEU A 72 4.26 -1.96 8.43
C LEU A 72 3.47 -2.50 9.63
N LEU A 73 4.09 -3.30 10.50
CA LEU A 73 3.43 -3.85 11.69
C LEU A 73 2.95 -2.76 12.64
N THR A 74 3.73 -1.69 12.82
CA THR A 74 3.32 -0.53 13.64
C THR A 74 2.15 0.22 13.00
N PHE A 75 2.12 0.33 11.67
CA PHE A 75 1.04 0.96 10.94
C PHE A 75 -0.28 0.18 11.01
N LEU A 76 -0.20 -1.14 11.14
CA LEU A 76 -1.35 -2.06 11.22
C LEU A 76 -1.90 -2.26 12.64
N GLN A 77 -1.21 -1.79 13.67
CA GLN A 77 -1.73 -1.74 15.05
C GLN A 77 -2.83 -0.69 15.19
#